data_AF-A0A822AB81-F1
#
_entry.id   AF-A0A822AB81-F1
#
_cell.length_a   1.000
_cell.length_b   1.000
_cell.length_c   1.000
_cell.angle_alpha   90.00
_cell.angle_beta   90.00
_cell.angle_gamma   90.00
#
_symmetry.space_group_name_H-M   'P 1'
#
loop_
_entity.id
_entity.type
_entity.pdbx_description
1 polymer ?
#
loop_
_entity_poly.entity_id
_entity_poly.type
_entity_poly.pdbx_seq_one_letter_code
_entity_poly.pdbx_strand_id
1 'polypeptide(L)'
;MQQQHQQQQQQQQQSTNSVSSVIIPPALPLALQTLINGGTSTTRHRSHHHSSDRTTGKVDDWAQVQEHIHTRVAQVVQRGRDLLSLMEKSQEFKVKLDQQQSSSLSSISSINESSNSVNSNQQQSLIPSSDQIRNLILVMNDREQKLSELATQQQKLILWSVQFVRLERDWNEIKIMINNFEAKLASNLTLAISLTDAEKFHRDHEDIKPFVDRICERIDILQRKTEKLSTVISNNDSSSGPSELINTLISARQKVQLQFEDRLRLINAQIIFYKSSEQVSQMLDTLEREYRTVEDIHEKLKIYNDDEIQKILADRLEQLDENKHSFLRACTVARQKSDLFHKYALRNAANLIKPEAYLKPLEQKIKNVSTILKNKEDTVLNAWHHRKKIIDEYLQYISFKRNTDKVFVWIDEHDECFVSKLEELDINDDGYMDFVRALKKQLESVVISFYEIDFGV
;
A
#
# COMPACT_ATOMS: atom_id res chain seq x y z
N MET A 1 22.56 -0.16 87.15
CA MET A 1 21.36 -1.01 87.03
C MET A 1 20.07 -0.19 87.00
N GLN A 2 19.72 0.58 88.04
CA GLN A 2 18.50 1.42 88.04
C GLN A 2 18.51 2.56 86.99
N GLN A 3 19.66 3.23 86.78
CA GLN A 3 19.80 4.25 85.72
C GLN A 3 19.75 3.69 84.28
N GLN A 4 20.22 2.46 84.06
CA GLN A 4 20.13 1.78 82.76
C GLN A 4 18.69 1.35 82.45
N HIS A 5 17.94 0.94 83.47
CA HIS A 5 16.52 0.62 83.31
C HIS A 5 15.67 1.87 83.04
N GLN A 6 16.04 3.01 83.64
CA GLN A 6 15.40 4.31 83.36
C GLN A 6 15.72 4.85 81.96
N GLN A 7 16.95 4.67 81.46
CA GLN A 7 17.31 5.01 80.08
C GLN A 7 16.65 4.10 79.03
N GLN A 8 16.50 2.80 79.31
CA GLN A 8 15.74 1.88 78.44
C GLN A 8 14.23 2.19 78.44
N GLN A 9 13.66 2.59 79.57
CA GLN A 9 12.26 3.02 79.64
C GLN A 9 12.03 4.38 78.95
N GLN A 10 12.99 5.32 79.04
CA GLN A 10 12.91 6.59 78.28
C GLN A 10 13.11 6.39 76.77
N GLN A 11 13.95 5.45 76.32
CA GLN A 11 14.08 5.09 74.91
C GLN A 11 12.84 4.33 74.37
N GLN A 12 12.15 3.53 75.19
CA GLN A 12 10.87 2.90 74.81
C GLN A 12 9.67 3.87 74.87
N GLN A 13 9.72 4.92 75.70
CA GLN A 13 8.71 5.99 75.72
C GLN A 13 8.91 6.99 74.57
N GLN A 14 10.14 7.20 74.08
CA GLN A 14 10.38 7.99 72.88
C GLN A 14 10.05 7.25 71.57
N SER A 15 10.02 5.92 71.56
CA SER A 15 9.57 5.12 70.40
C SER A 15 8.05 4.93 70.31
N THR A 16 7.29 5.32 71.33
CA THR A 16 5.81 5.24 71.36
C THR A 16 5.12 6.57 71.04
N ASN A 17 5.86 7.69 71.01
CA ASN A 17 5.33 9.02 70.66
C ASN A 17 5.58 9.43 69.19
N SER A 18 5.95 8.49 68.32
CA SER A 18 6.07 8.71 66.88
C SER A 18 5.20 7.73 66.09
N VAL A 19 3.88 7.74 66.35
CA VAL A 19 2.92 7.21 65.37
C VAL A 19 3.03 8.10 64.15
N SER A 20 3.79 7.60 63.17
CA SER A 20 4.00 8.26 61.89
C SER A 20 2.65 8.66 61.31
N SER A 21 2.51 9.96 61.01
CA SER A 21 1.43 10.48 60.19
C SER A 21 1.34 9.62 58.93
N VAL A 22 0.21 8.97 58.73
CA VAL A 22 -0.08 8.26 57.48
C VAL A 22 -0.09 9.31 56.38
N ILE A 23 0.97 9.34 55.59
CA ILE A 23 0.98 10.03 54.31
C ILE A 23 0.07 9.18 53.43
N ILE A 24 -1.19 9.59 53.23
CA ILE A 24 -1.96 9.18 52.05
C ILE A 24 -0.96 9.32 50.89
N PRO A 25 -0.63 8.26 50.13
CA PRO A 25 0.33 8.40 49.04
C PRO A 25 -0.15 9.57 48.19
N PRO A 26 0.56 10.71 48.15
CA PRO A 26 -0.01 11.95 47.63
C PRO A 26 -0.42 11.79 46.15
N ALA A 27 0.16 10.78 45.50
CA ALA A 27 -0.05 10.45 44.11
C ALA A 27 -1.40 9.77 43.77
N LEU A 28 -2.09 9.09 44.69
CA LEU A 28 -3.35 8.37 44.34
C LEU A 28 -4.55 9.32 44.15
N PRO A 29 -4.77 10.31 45.04
CA PRO A 29 -5.76 11.38 44.80
C PRO A 29 -5.46 12.18 43.53
N LEU A 30 -4.18 12.54 43.30
CA LEU A 30 -3.74 13.24 42.09
C LEU A 30 -3.98 12.43 40.80
N ALA A 31 -3.74 11.11 40.84
CA ALA A 31 -3.98 10.22 39.70
C ALA A 31 -5.48 10.07 39.37
N LEU A 32 -6.34 10.02 40.39
CA LEU A 32 -7.80 10.03 40.18
C LEU A 32 -8.28 11.39 39.65
N GLN A 33 -7.76 12.49 40.19
CA GLN A 33 -8.11 13.84 39.77
C GLN A 33 -7.75 14.09 38.30
N THR A 34 -6.58 13.62 37.85
CA THR A 34 -6.15 13.74 36.45
C THR A 34 -7.03 12.94 35.49
N LEU A 35 -7.58 11.80 35.92
CA LEU A 35 -8.50 10.99 35.15
C LEU A 35 -9.91 11.62 35.09
N ILE A 36 -10.38 12.20 36.19
CA ILE A 36 -11.66 12.91 36.28
C ILE A 36 -11.63 14.20 35.45
N ASN A 37 -10.56 14.99 35.57
CA ASN A 37 -10.42 16.27 34.87
C ASN A 37 -10.06 16.09 33.38
N GLY A 38 -9.42 14.98 33.00
CA GLY A 38 -9.11 14.64 31.61
C GLY A 38 -10.24 13.90 30.87
N GLY A 39 -11.27 13.43 31.58
CA GLY A 39 -12.30 12.52 31.07
C GLY A 39 -13.65 13.15 30.69
N THR A 40 -13.83 14.47 30.78
CA THR A 40 -15.16 15.10 30.64
C THR A 40 -15.53 15.60 29.24
N SER A 41 -14.70 15.39 28.21
CA SER A 41 -15.07 15.72 26.82
C SER A 41 -15.26 14.48 25.96
N THR A 42 -16.12 13.56 26.38
CA THR A 42 -16.78 12.63 25.45
C THR A 42 -18.24 13.02 25.33
N THR A 43 -18.50 14.09 24.60
CA THR A 43 -19.82 14.31 24.01
C THR A 43 -20.09 13.09 23.14
N ARG A 44 -20.99 12.24 23.63
CA ARG A 44 -21.48 11.03 22.98
C ARG A 44 -22.23 11.45 21.71
N HIS A 45 -21.52 11.79 20.63
CA HIS A 45 -22.13 11.89 19.32
C HIS A 45 -22.43 10.47 18.84
N ARG A 46 -23.60 9.98 19.26
CA ARG A 46 -24.26 8.83 18.66
C ARG A 46 -24.71 9.25 17.26
N SER A 47 -23.81 9.19 16.28
CA SER A 47 -24.21 9.27 14.88
C SER A 47 -24.93 7.97 14.54
N HIS A 48 -26.26 7.98 14.64
CA HIS A 48 -27.10 7.00 13.97
C HIS A 48 -27.00 7.25 12.44
N HIS A 49 -25.95 6.73 11.83
CA HIS A 49 -25.97 6.39 10.42
C HIS A 49 -25.93 4.86 10.33
N HIS A 50 -27.12 4.27 10.22
CA HIS A 50 -27.26 2.98 9.56
C HIS A 50 -26.96 3.20 8.07
N SER A 51 -25.68 3.12 7.71
CA SER A 51 -25.28 2.67 6.38
C SER A 51 -24.96 1.19 6.53
N SER A 52 -25.71 0.34 5.84
CA SER A 52 -25.44 -1.09 5.73
C SER A 52 -24.20 -1.31 4.85
N ASP A 53 -23.01 -0.98 5.32
CA ASP A 53 -21.75 -1.23 4.60
C ASP A 53 -21.23 -2.63 4.92
N ARG A 54 -21.74 -3.61 4.19
CA ARG A 54 -21.12 -4.93 4.08
C ARG A 54 -19.94 -4.85 3.11
N THR A 55 -18.77 -4.34 3.51
CA THR A 55 -17.47 -4.63 2.82
C THR A 55 -16.19 -4.15 3.53
N THR A 56 -16.17 -3.89 4.84
CA THR A 56 -14.88 -3.66 5.56
C THR A 56 -14.70 -4.64 6.70
N GLY A 57 -14.34 -5.88 6.37
CA GLY A 57 -13.92 -6.85 7.37
C GLY A 57 -12.72 -6.31 8.16
N LYS A 58 -12.88 -6.20 9.49
CA LYS A 58 -11.86 -6.00 10.53
C LYS A 58 -11.41 -4.57 10.92
N VAL A 59 -11.95 -3.48 10.37
CA VAL A 59 -11.58 -2.12 10.86
C VAL A 59 -12.49 -1.63 12.00
N ASP A 60 -13.62 -2.31 12.25
CA ASP A 60 -14.58 -1.94 13.31
C ASP A 60 -14.35 -2.63 14.66
N ASP A 61 -13.32 -3.48 14.79
CA ASP A 61 -12.99 -4.18 16.03
C ASP A 61 -12.59 -3.19 17.15
N TRP A 62 -12.04 -2.02 16.78
CA TRP A 62 -11.66 -1.00 17.76
C TRP A 62 -12.83 -0.43 18.55
N ALA A 63 -14.05 -0.39 18.00
CA ALA A 63 -15.22 0.10 18.73
C ALA A 63 -15.59 -0.83 19.90
N GLN A 64 -15.50 -2.15 19.67
CA GLN A 64 -15.73 -3.15 20.71
C GLN A 64 -14.61 -3.15 21.75
N VAL A 65 -13.36 -2.99 21.29
CA VAL A 65 -12.19 -2.84 22.18
C VAL A 65 -12.31 -1.57 23.03
N GLN A 66 -12.73 -0.45 22.45
CA GLN A 66 -13.02 0.79 23.15
C GLN A 66 -14.09 0.58 24.23
N GLU A 67 -15.22 -0.04 23.89
CA GLU A 67 -16.32 -0.26 24.84
C GLU A 67 -15.89 -1.14 26.03
N HIS A 68 -15.21 -2.26 25.74
CA HIS A 68 -14.70 -3.15 26.78
C HIS A 68 -13.72 -2.43 27.71
N ILE A 69 -12.84 -1.59 27.15
CA ILE A 69 -11.80 -0.92 27.91
C ILE A 69 -12.36 0.28 28.67
N HIS A 70 -13.26 1.08 28.11
CA HIS A 70 -13.95 2.15 28.83
C HIS A 70 -14.69 1.61 30.04
N THR A 71 -15.33 0.45 29.90
CA THR A 71 -15.95 -0.27 31.03
C THR A 71 -14.93 -0.63 32.11
N ARG A 72 -13.77 -1.14 31.71
CA ARG A 72 -12.67 -1.50 32.63
C ARG A 72 -12.06 -0.28 33.33
N VAL A 73 -11.86 0.81 32.60
CA VAL A 73 -11.40 2.10 33.15
C VAL A 73 -12.40 2.62 34.18
N ALA A 74 -13.70 2.59 33.89
CA ALA A 74 -14.74 2.98 34.84
C ALA A 74 -14.71 2.13 36.12
N GLN A 75 -14.52 0.82 36.00
CA GLN A 75 -14.36 -0.09 37.15
C GLN A 75 -13.10 0.22 37.97
N VAL A 76 -11.98 0.50 37.31
CA VAL A 76 -10.73 0.90 37.99
C VAL A 76 -10.92 2.22 38.71
N VAL A 77 -11.52 3.23 38.09
CA VAL A 77 -11.81 4.50 38.76
C VAL A 77 -12.71 4.29 39.99
N GLN A 78 -13.72 3.43 39.88
CA GLN A 78 -14.62 3.14 41.00
C GLN A 78 -13.89 2.45 42.16
N ARG A 79 -13.09 1.41 41.89
CA ARG A 79 -12.27 0.75 42.92
C ARG A 79 -11.30 1.71 43.60
N GLY A 80 -10.76 2.68 42.85
CA GLY A 80 -9.92 3.74 43.41
C GLY A 80 -10.65 4.65 44.39
N ARG A 81 -11.90 5.03 44.07
CA ARG A 81 -12.76 5.80 44.99
C ARG A 81 -13.11 5.03 46.25
N ASP A 82 -13.47 3.76 46.10
CA ASP A 82 -13.83 2.90 47.24
C ASP A 82 -12.63 2.70 48.18
N LEU A 83 -11.43 2.50 47.61
CA LEU A 83 -10.18 2.36 48.38
C LEU A 83 -9.82 3.66 49.10
N LEU A 84 -9.98 4.82 48.47
CA LEU A 84 -9.74 6.11 49.10
C LEU A 84 -10.67 6.30 50.33
N SER A 85 -11.95 5.95 50.20
CA SER A 85 -12.90 5.99 51.32
C SER A 85 -12.51 5.04 52.46
N LEU A 86 -11.98 3.85 52.14
CA LEU A 86 -11.45 2.91 53.13
C LEU A 86 -10.23 3.47 53.87
N MET A 87 -9.32 4.15 53.16
CA MET A 87 -8.16 4.80 53.77
C MET A 87 -8.57 5.95 54.69
N GLU A 88 -9.53 6.78 54.28
CA GLU A 88 -10.10 7.85 55.11
C GLU A 88 -10.72 7.29 56.40
N LYS A 89 -11.54 6.25 56.30
CA LYS A 89 -12.14 5.56 57.47
C LYS A 89 -11.08 4.94 58.40
N SER A 90 -10.02 4.35 57.82
CA SER A 90 -8.90 3.81 58.60
C SER A 90 -8.19 4.92 59.38
N GLN A 91 -8.01 6.10 58.76
CA GLN A 91 -7.40 7.26 59.40
C GLN A 91 -8.28 7.79 60.54
N GLU A 92 -9.58 7.95 60.32
CA GLU A 92 -10.53 8.34 61.37
C GLU A 92 -10.51 7.37 62.55
N PHE A 93 -10.43 6.07 62.29
CA PHE A 93 -10.38 5.06 63.34
C PHE A 93 -9.08 5.14 64.16
N LYS A 94 -7.93 5.39 63.50
CA LYS A 94 -6.64 5.58 64.16
C LYS A 94 -6.63 6.81 65.08
N VAL A 95 -7.17 7.93 64.61
CA VAL A 95 -7.36 9.15 65.42
C VAL A 95 -8.25 8.87 66.65
N LYS A 96 -9.35 8.12 66.49
CA LYS A 96 -10.21 7.74 67.61
C LYS A 96 -9.49 6.83 68.61
N LEU A 97 -8.65 5.91 68.14
CA LEU A 97 -7.86 5.02 69.00
C LEU A 97 -6.81 5.82 69.81
N ASP A 98 -6.11 6.76 69.17
CA ASP A 98 -5.10 7.61 69.84
C ASP A 98 -5.75 8.52 70.90
N GLN A 99 -6.95 9.05 70.62
CA GLN A 99 -7.76 9.79 71.59
C GLN A 99 -8.19 8.90 72.77
N GLN A 100 -8.60 7.66 72.52
CA GLN A 100 -8.96 6.70 73.56
C GLN A 100 -7.76 6.28 74.43
N GLN A 101 -6.58 6.06 73.83
CA GLN A 101 -5.35 5.82 74.59
C GLN A 101 -4.98 7.03 75.47
N SER A 102 -5.03 8.23 74.90
CA SER A 102 -4.71 9.47 75.63
C SER A 102 -5.69 9.71 76.80
N SER A 103 -6.98 9.48 76.58
CA SER A 103 -8.00 9.57 77.63
C SER A 103 -7.84 8.50 78.72
N SER A 104 -7.48 7.27 78.35
CA SER A 104 -7.20 6.17 79.29
C SER A 104 -5.94 6.45 80.13
N LEU A 105 -4.88 6.99 79.52
CA LEU A 105 -3.66 7.43 80.20
C LEU A 105 -3.93 8.58 81.18
N SER A 106 -4.75 9.57 80.78
CA SER A 106 -5.16 10.67 81.65
C SER A 106 -6.05 10.21 82.82
N SER A 107 -6.88 9.18 82.59
CA SER A 107 -7.69 8.56 83.64
C SER A 107 -6.82 7.81 84.63
N ILE A 108 -5.81 7.07 84.16
CA ILE A 108 -4.83 6.37 85.01
C ILE A 108 -3.96 7.36 85.80
N SER A 109 -3.51 8.47 85.19
CA SER A 109 -2.74 9.50 85.92
C SER A 109 -3.60 10.20 86.98
N SER A 110 -4.87 10.48 86.68
CA SER A 110 -5.81 11.07 87.65
C SER A 110 -6.14 10.12 88.81
N ILE A 111 -6.22 8.81 88.57
CA ILE A 111 -6.40 7.78 89.61
C ILE A 111 -5.12 7.64 90.46
N ASN A 112 -3.94 7.75 89.85
CA ASN A 112 -2.66 7.62 90.55
C ASN A 112 -2.33 8.86 91.40
N GLU A 113 -2.84 10.05 91.04
CA GLU A 113 -2.78 11.26 91.87
C GLU A 113 -3.82 11.26 93.00
N SER A 114 -4.89 10.47 92.88
CA SER A 114 -6.00 10.42 93.86
C SER A 114 -6.04 9.16 94.74
N SER A 115 -5.10 8.22 94.58
CA SER A 115 -5.06 6.97 95.36
C SER A 115 -3.95 6.96 96.42
N ASN A 116 -4.17 7.68 97.51
CA ASN A 116 -3.81 7.21 98.85
C ASN A 116 -5.11 6.71 99.50
N SER A 117 -5.18 5.41 99.74
CA SER A 117 -6.25 4.67 100.46
C SER A 117 -7.32 3.94 99.61
N VAL A 118 -7.18 2.61 99.66
CA VAL A 118 -8.21 1.59 99.98
C VAL A 118 -9.01 0.88 98.87
N ASN A 119 -8.89 -0.45 98.98
CA ASN A 119 -9.76 -1.59 98.66
C ASN A 119 -9.97 -2.11 97.24
N SER A 120 -9.58 -3.39 97.16
CA SER A 120 -9.95 -4.45 96.24
C SER A 120 -11.46 -4.73 96.19
N ASN A 121 -11.89 -5.20 95.01
CA ASN A 121 -13.17 -5.83 94.67
C ASN A 121 -14.31 -4.87 94.26
N GLN A 122 -14.23 -4.35 93.03
CA GLN A 122 -15.30 -4.29 92.01
C GLN A 122 -14.91 -3.30 90.91
N GLN A 123 -13.96 -3.66 90.04
CA GLN A 123 -13.71 -2.91 88.80
C GLN A 123 -12.83 -3.72 87.83
N GLN A 124 -13.23 -4.96 87.55
CA GLN A 124 -12.45 -5.85 86.68
C GLN A 124 -13.05 -6.00 85.26
N SER A 125 -13.82 -5.02 84.76
CA SER A 125 -14.44 -5.17 83.43
C SER A 125 -14.42 -3.97 82.48
N LEU A 126 -13.66 -2.89 82.73
CA LEU A 126 -13.73 -1.70 81.85
C LEU A 126 -12.40 -1.20 81.30
N ILE A 127 -11.27 -1.85 81.58
CA ILE A 127 -9.98 -1.44 81.05
C ILE A 127 -9.42 -2.60 80.20
N PRO A 128 -9.36 -2.48 78.87
CA PRO A 128 -8.71 -3.50 78.05
C PRO A 128 -7.25 -3.67 78.52
N SER A 129 -6.80 -4.92 78.67
CA SER A 129 -5.45 -5.17 79.15
C SER A 129 -4.42 -4.58 78.17
N SER A 130 -3.28 -4.12 78.68
CA SER A 130 -2.19 -3.55 77.87
C SER A 130 -1.84 -4.44 76.65
N ASP A 131 -1.93 -5.76 76.81
CA ASP A 131 -1.72 -6.75 75.75
C ASP A 131 -2.81 -6.76 74.66
N GLN A 132 -4.08 -6.49 75.01
CA GLN A 132 -5.17 -6.36 74.04
C GLN A 132 -5.00 -5.13 73.15
N ILE A 133 -4.61 -4.00 73.76
CA ILE A 133 -4.31 -2.75 73.03
C ILE A 133 -3.11 -2.98 72.10
N ARG A 134 -2.05 -3.64 72.58
CA ARG A 134 -0.87 -3.98 71.79
C ARG A 134 -1.19 -4.90 70.60
N ASN A 135 -2.02 -5.93 70.81
CA ASN A 135 -2.47 -6.83 69.74
C ASN A 135 -3.34 -6.11 68.68
N LEU A 136 -4.22 -5.20 69.11
CA LEU A 136 -5.02 -4.35 68.20
C LEU A 136 -4.13 -3.48 67.32
N ILE A 137 -3.09 -2.86 67.87
CA ILE A 137 -2.11 -2.07 67.11
C ILE A 137 -1.40 -2.92 66.06
N LEU A 138 -0.96 -4.15 66.41
CA LEU A 138 -0.30 -5.05 65.47
C LEU A 138 -1.21 -5.43 64.29
N VAL A 139 -2.48 -5.79 64.57
CA VAL A 139 -3.46 -6.10 63.52
C VAL A 139 -3.78 -4.88 62.66
N MET A 140 -3.83 -3.68 63.25
CA MET A 140 -4.03 -2.45 62.50
C MET A 140 -2.85 -2.15 61.57
N ASN A 141 -1.62 -2.31 62.04
CA ASN A 141 -0.43 -2.09 61.21
C ASN A 141 -0.36 -3.09 60.04
N ASP A 142 -0.71 -4.37 60.24
CA ASP A 142 -0.80 -5.36 59.15
C ASP A 142 -1.88 -5.00 58.13
N ARG A 143 -3.06 -4.55 58.60
CA ARG A 143 -4.14 -4.09 57.71
C ARG A 143 -3.77 -2.81 56.95
N GLU A 144 -3.06 -1.90 57.59
CA GLU A 144 -2.55 -0.67 56.97
C GLU A 144 -1.53 -0.98 55.89
N GLN A 145 -0.61 -1.93 56.14
CA GLN A 145 0.32 -2.41 55.12
C GLN A 145 -0.42 -2.99 53.91
N LYS A 146 -1.41 -3.86 54.12
CA LYS A 146 -2.24 -4.43 53.04
C LYS A 146 -3.02 -3.36 52.27
N LEU A 147 -3.60 -2.38 52.97
CA LEU A 147 -4.29 -1.25 52.35
C LEU A 147 -3.33 -0.41 51.49
N SER A 148 -2.09 -0.19 51.96
CA SER A 148 -1.04 0.49 51.21
C SER A 148 -0.63 -0.29 49.95
N GLU A 149 -0.46 -1.60 50.06
CA GLU A 149 -0.16 -2.48 48.92
C GLU A 149 -1.27 -2.42 47.87
N LEU A 150 -2.55 -2.52 48.28
CA LEU A 150 -3.70 -2.36 47.39
C LEU A 150 -3.76 -0.96 46.77
N ALA A 151 -3.43 0.09 47.52
CA ALA A 151 -3.33 1.46 47.00
C ALA A 151 -2.29 1.58 45.89
N THR A 152 -1.09 1.03 46.09
CA THR A 152 -0.06 1.06 45.04
C THR A 152 -0.45 0.27 43.80
N GLN A 153 -1.12 -0.88 43.95
CA GLN A 153 -1.64 -1.66 42.83
C GLN A 153 -2.72 -0.88 42.07
N GLN A 154 -3.64 -0.26 42.80
CA GLN A 154 -4.72 0.52 42.24
C GLN A 154 -4.20 1.77 41.50
N GLN A 155 -3.19 2.43 42.04
CA GLN A 155 -2.51 3.55 41.39
C GLN A 155 -1.91 3.14 40.04
N LYS A 156 -1.26 1.97 39.96
CA LYS A 156 -0.72 1.45 38.69
C LYS A 156 -1.81 1.25 37.64
N LEU A 157 -2.97 0.72 38.04
CA LEU A 157 -4.13 0.54 37.15
C LEU A 157 -4.72 1.87 36.67
N ILE A 158 -4.79 2.88 37.55
CA ILE A 158 -5.26 4.23 37.20
C ILE A 158 -4.30 4.88 36.20
N LEU A 159 -2.99 4.85 36.48
CA LEU A 159 -1.98 5.38 35.56
C LEU A 159 -2.02 4.69 34.19
N TRP A 160 -2.20 3.38 34.17
CA TRP A 160 -2.39 2.62 32.94
C TRP A 160 -3.63 3.10 32.17
N SER A 161 -4.74 3.32 32.87
CA SER A 161 -5.99 3.81 32.28
C SER A 161 -5.81 5.20 31.64
N VAL A 162 -5.09 6.11 32.29
CA VAL A 162 -4.73 7.43 31.73
C VAL A 162 -3.92 7.28 30.44
N GLN A 163 -2.92 6.41 30.43
CA GLN A 163 -2.09 6.19 29.25
C GLN A 163 -2.91 5.59 28.10
N PHE A 164 -3.84 4.68 28.41
CA PHE A 164 -4.71 4.09 27.40
C PHE A 164 -5.60 5.13 26.71
N VAL A 165 -6.25 6.03 27.46
CA VAL A 165 -7.06 7.13 26.90
C VAL A 165 -6.22 8.01 25.96
N ARG A 166 -4.93 8.21 26.28
CA ARG A 166 -4.00 8.92 25.37
C ARG A 166 -3.74 8.14 24.08
N LEU A 167 -3.58 6.82 24.14
CA LEU A 167 -3.43 5.99 22.94
C LEU A 167 -4.68 6.05 22.06
N GLU A 168 -5.86 6.03 22.66
CA GLU A 168 -7.14 6.16 21.94
C GLU A 168 -7.26 7.51 21.21
N ARG A 169 -6.88 8.60 21.88
CA ARG A 169 -6.82 9.92 21.25
C ARG A 169 -5.83 9.94 20.07
N ASP A 170 -4.61 9.43 20.29
CA ASP A 170 -3.57 9.35 19.26
C ASP A 170 -4.07 8.51 18.05
N TRP A 171 -4.82 7.43 18.29
CA TRP A 171 -5.44 6.60 17.25
C TRP A 171 -6.54 7.33 16.48
N ASN A 172 -7.44 8.05 17.16
CA ASN A 172 -8.49 8.81 16.50
C ASN A 172 -7.92 9.89 15.57
N GLU A 173 -6.83 10.56 15.97
CA GLU A 173 -6.10 11.47 15.09
C GLU A 173 -5.50 10.76 13.88
N ILE A 174 -4.95 9.55 14.05
CA ILE A 174 -4.47 8.71 12.94
C ILE A 174 -5.61 8.35 12.00
N LYS A 175 -6.77 7.95 12.52
CA LYS A 175 -7.96 7.62 11.73
C LYS A 175 -8.39 8.80 10.86
N ILE A 176 -8.37 10.02 11.39
CA ILE A 176 -8.67 11.23 10.63
C ILE A 176 -7.64 11.44 9.51
N MET A 177 -6.34 11.27 9.78
CA MET A 177 -5.30 11.37 8.74
C MET A 177 -5.48 10.31 7.64
N ILE A 178 -5.81 9.07 8.01
CA ILE A 178 -6.08 7.99 7.05
C ILE A 178 -7.30 8.34 6.19
N ASN A 179 -8.39 8.81 6.79
CA ASN A 179 -9.57 9.24 6.03
C ASN A 179 -9.25 10.39 5.06
N ASN A 180 -8.43 11.36 5.49
CA ASN A 180 -7.97 12.44 4.62
C ASN A 180 -7.10 11.94 3.47
N PHE A 181 -6.24 10.95 3.73
CA PHE A 181 -5.45 10.26 2.70
C PHE A 181 -6.36 9.56 1.69
N GLU A 182 -7.33 8.76 2.16
CA GLU A 182 -8.29 8.06 1.30
C GLU A 182 -9.14 9.03 0.47
N ALA A 183 -9.58 10.14 1.06
CA ALA A 183 -10.30 11.20 0.35
C ALA A 183 -9.42 11.85 -0.73
N LYS A 184 -8.15 12.16 -0.43
CA LYS A 184 -7.18 12.69 -1.40
C LYS A 184 -6.90 11.68 -2.52
N LEU A 185 -6.86 10.39 -2.20
CA LEU A 185 -6.71 9.34 -3.20
C LEU A 185 -7.93 9.26 -4.11
N ALA A 186 -9.13 9.29 -3.56
CA ALA A 186 -10.38 9.21 -4.30
C ALA A 186 -10.60 10.43 -5.21
N SER A 187 -10.35 11.64 -4.71
CA SER A 187 -10.50 12.88 -5.49
C SER A 187 -9.52 12.95 -6.66
N ASN A 188 -8.30 12.42 -6.47
CA ASN A 188 -7.25 12.43 -7.48
C ASN A 188 -7.23 11.14 -8.30
N LEU A 189 -8.27 10.31 -8.26
CA LEU A 189 -8.40 9.14 -9.13
C LEU A 189 -8.84 9.59 -10.54
N THR A 190 -8.10 10.52 -11.11
CA THR A 190 -8.35 11.09 -12.44
C THR A 190 -7.72 10.20 -13.51
N LEU A 191 -8.43 10.10 -14.64
CA LEU A 191 -8.03 9.29 -15.78
C LEU A 191 -7.12 10.11 -16.69
N ALA A 192 -5.85 9.72 -16.84
CA ALA A 192 -4.99 10.40 -17.80
C ALA A 192 -5.60 10.25 -19.19
N ILE A 193 -5.52 11.30 -20.01
CA ILE A 193 -5.89 11.25 -21.42
C ILE A 193 -4.67 11.33 -22.33
N SER A 194 -3.51 11.65 -21.75
CA SER A 194 -2.24 11.83 -22.45
C SER A 194 -1.06 11.36 -21.59
N LEU A 195 0.11 11.20 -22.21
CA LEU A 195 1.37 10.96 -21.49
C LEU A 195 1.66 12.09 -20.48
N THR A 196 1.46 13.34 -20.88
CA THR A 196 1.69 14.53 -20.04
C THR A 196 0.83 14.50 -18.77
N ASP A 197 -0.43 14.10 -18.86
CA ASP A 197 -1.30 13.95 -17.69
C ASP A 197 -0.81 12.83 -16.77
N ALA A 198 -0.42 11.69 -17.35
CA ALA A 198 0.06 10.55 -16.57
C ALA A 198 1.35 10.89 -15.79
N GLU A 199 2.28 11.62 -16.42
CA GLU A 199 3.50 12.13 -15.78
C GLU A 199 3.19 13.18 -14.71
N LYS A 200 2.18 14.03 -14.92
CA LYS A 200 1.70 14.95 -13.89
C LYS A 200 1.17 14.19 -12.68
N PHE A 201 0.34 13.16 -12.89
CA PHE A 201 -0.19 12.35 -11.79
C PHE A 201 0.90 11.61 -11.02
N HIS A 202 2.00 11.24 -11.68
CA HIS A 202 3.17 10.70 -11.00
C HIS A 202 3.81 11.74 -10.06
N ARG A 203 4.01 12.97 -10.52
CA ARG A 203 4.52 14.06 -9.65
C ARG A 203 3.58 14.34 -8.48
N ASP A 204 2.28 14.47 -8.75
CA ASP A 204 1.25 14.69 -7.73
C ASP A 204 1.18 13.53 -6.72
N HIS A 205 1.52 12.30 -7.12
CA HIS A 205 1.58 11.13 -6.25
C HIS A 205 2.84 11.12 -5.37
N GLU A 206 4.00 11.49 -5.91
CA GLU A 206 5.23 11.68 -5.13
C GLU A 206 5.03 12.72 -4.02
N ASP A 207 4.28 13.79 -4.29
CA ASP A 207 3.93 14.82 -3.28
C ASP A 207 3.07 14.26 -2.11
N ILE A 208 2.44 13.10 -2.28
CA ILE A 208 1.67 12.42 -1.22
C ILE A 208 2.59 11.60 -0.31
N LYS A 209 3.78 11.18 -0.79
CA LYS A 209 4.70 10.30 -0.05
C LYS A 209 5.05 10.80 1.36
N PRO A 210 5.39 12.09 1.58
CA PRO A 210 5.72 12.57 2.93
C PRO A 210 4.53 12.49 3.90
N PHE A 211 3.29 12.58 3.39
CA PHE A 211 2.10 12.43 4.22
C PHE A 211 1.86 10.98 4.62
N VAL A 212 2.06 10.04 3.68
CA VAL A 212 1.98 8.60 3.95
C VAL A 212 3.04 8.16 4.96
N ASP A 213 4.28 8.63 4.80
CA ASP A 213 5.37 8.33 5.73
C ASP A 213 5.05 8.83 7.14
N ARG A 214 4.45 10.02 7.26
CA ARG A 214 4.00 10.58 8.55
C ARG A 214 2.89 9.74 9.19
N ILE A 215 1.94 9.22 8.40
CA ILE A 215 0.91 8.31 8.92
C ILE A 215 1.57 7.03 9.45
N CYS A 216 2.45 6.40 8.66
CA CYS A 216 3.17 5.19 9.07
C CYS A 216 4.03 5.42 10.32
N GLU A 217 4.78 6.52 10.39
CA GLU A 217 5.58 6.88 11.55
C GLU A 217 4.73 7.02 12.82
N ARG A 218 3.57 7.70 12.70
CA ARG A 218 2.64 7.85 13.83
C ARG A 218 2.03 6.52 14.27
N ILE A 219 1.72 5.62 13.34
CA ILE A 219 1.29 4.25 13.65
C ILE A 219 2.40 3.50 14.38
N ASP A 220 3.65 3.55 13.90
CA ASP A 220 4.79 2.86 14.50
C ASP A 220 5.08 3.39 15.93
N ILE A 221 4.94 4.71 16.15
CA ILE A 221 5.04 5.32 17.48
C ILE A 221 3.94 4.80 18.41
N LEU A 222 2.69 4.77 17.92
CA LEU A 222 1.55 4.31 18.70
C LEU A 222 1.66 2.82 19.05
N GLN A 223 2.14 2.01 18.12
CA GLN A 223 2.41 0.59 18.33
C GLN A 223 3.45 0.39 19.44
N ARG A 224 4.60 1.08 19.35
CA ARG A 224 5.64 1.03 20.39
C ARG A 224 5.14 1.46 21.78
N LYS A 225 4.26 2.48 21.84
CA LYS A 225 3.63 2.90 23.11
C LYS A 225 2.70 1.80 23.65
N THR A 226 1.95 1.14 22.78
CA THR A 226 1.02 0.05 23.14
C THR A 226 1.76 -1.18 23.65
N GLU A 227 2.86 -1.57 22.99
CA GLU A 227 3.71 -2.69 23.43
C GLU A 227 4.30 -2.45 24.83
N LYS A 228 4.83 -1.25 25.09
CA LYS A 228 5.32 -0.84 26.42
C LYS A 228 4.21 -0.84 27.48
N LEU A 229 2.98 -0.47 27.10
CA LEU A 229 1.85 -0.48 28.01
C LEU A 229 1.39 -1.91 28.36
N SER A 230 1.56 -2.84 27.42
CA SER A 230 1.19 -4.25 27.59
C SER A 230 2.07 -4.98 28.60
N THR A 231 3.37 -4.65 28.70
CA THR A 231 4.30 -5.32 29.64
C THR A 231 4.02 -4.99 31.11
N VAL A 232 3.31 -3.91 31.40
CA VAL A 232 3.00 -3.45 32.78
C VAL A 232 1.88 -4.27 33.44
N ILE A 233 1.04 -4.97 32.67
CA ILE A 233 -0.18 -5.65 33.15
C ILE A 233 -0.08 -7.18 33.18
N SER A 234 1.04 -7.78 32.75
CA SER A 234 1.20 -9.25 32.62
C SER A 234 0.92 -10.11 33.88
N ASN A 235 0.57 -9.52 35.03
CA ASN A 235 0.26 -10.23 36.27
C ASN A 235 -1.24 -10.29 36.63
N ASN A 236 -2.16 -9.73 35.83
CA ASN A 236 -3.61 -9.86 36.08
C ASN A 236 -4.40 -10.09 34.78
N ASP A 237 -4.94 -11.32 34.67
CA ASP A 237 -5.94 -11.86 33.75
C ASP A 237 -6.34 -11.09 32.47
N SER A 238 -6.16 -11.79 31.34
CA SER A 238 -6.99 -11.69 30.12
C SER A 238 -7.03 -10.31 29.42
N SER A 239 -5.89 -9.66 29.16
CA SER A 239 -5.88 -8.44 28.36
C SER A 239 -5.80 -8.72 26.84
N SER A 240 -6.92 -9.01 26.19
CA SER A 240 -7.00 -9.07 24.72
C SER A 240 -6.80 -7.71 24.05
N GLY A 241 -7.22 -6.62 24.72
CA GLY A 241 -7.26 -5.26 24.15
C GLY A 241 -5.94 -4.73 23.56
N PRO A 242 -4.79 -4.77 24.27
CA PRO A 242 -3.52 -4.28 23.72
C PRO A 242 -3.03 -5.07 22.50
N SER A 243 -3.24 -6.39 22.48
CA SER A 243 -2.86 -7.24 21.35
C SER A 243 -3.75 -6.98 20.12
N GLU A 244 -5.04 -6.77 20.34
CA GLU A 244 -6.01 -6.44 19.30
C GLU A 244 -5.79 -5.05 18.70
N LEU A 245 -5.39 -4.06 19.52
CA LEU A 245 -4.94 -2.75 19.05
C LEU A 245 -3.72 -2.89 18.13
N ILE A 246 -2.70 -3.65 18.54
CA ILE A 246 -1.50 -3.87 17.72
C ILE A 246 -1.88 -4.47 16.36
N ASN A 247 -2.77 -5.47 16.33
CA ASN A 247 -3.25 -6.06 15.09
C ASN A 247 -4.00 -5.05 14.19
N THR A 248 -4.80 -4.18 14.81
CA THR A 248 -5.52 -3.09 14.12
C THR A 248 -4.54 -2.09 13.50
N LEU A 249 -3.50 -1.69 14.24
CA LEU A 249 -2.45 -0.78 13.78
C LEU A 249 -1.67 -1.37 12.61
N ILE A 250 -1.28 -2.64 12.70
CA ILE A 250 -0.58 -3.37 11.62
C ILE A 250 -1.46 -3.40 10.36
N SER A 251 -2.74 -3.75 10.51
CA SER A 251 -3.69 -3.81 9.39
C SER A 251 -3.89 -2.44 8.74
N ALA A 252 -4.01 -1.38 9.54
CA ALA A 252 -4.15 -0.01 9.04
C ALA A 252 -2.91 0.45 8.28
N ARG A 253 -1.71 0.16 8.80
CA ARG A 253 -0.43 0.48 8.12
C ARG A 253 -0.32 -0.23 6.79
N GLN A 254 -0.59 -1.54 6.77
CA GLN A 254 -0.58 -2.34 5.53
C GLN A 254 -1.58 -1.80 4.51
N LYS A 255 -2.80 -1.44 4.95
CA LYS A 255 -3.82 -0.87 4.07
C LYS A 255 -3.36 0.45 3.42
N VAL A 256 -2.82 1.37 4.20
CA VAL A 256 -2.32 2.67 3.70
C VAL A 256 -1.20 2.47 2.69
N GLN A 257 -0.23 1.59 3.00
CA GLN A 257 0.88 1.28 2.11
C GLN A 257 0.40 0.63 0.81
N LEU A 258 -0.50 -0.36 0.91
CA LEU A 258 -1.06 -1.05 -0.24
C LEU A 258 -1.83 -0.11 -1.16
N GLN A 259 -2.67 0.79 -0.63
CA GLN A 259 -3.42 1.77 -1.41
C GLN A 259 -2.48 2.77 -2.11
N PHE A 260 -1.41 3.21 -1.43
CA PHE A 260 -0.41 4.10 -2.02
C PHE A 260 0.35 3.43 -3.17
N GLU A 261 0.81 2.19 -2.97
CA GLU A 261 1.53 1.39 -3.98
C GLU A 261 0.64 1.00 -5.17
N ASP A 262 -0.60 0.59 -4.92
CA ASP A 262 -1.52 0.18 -5.99
C ASP A 262 -1.85 1.34 -6.92
N ARG A 263 -1.96 2.56 -6.38
CA ARG A 263 -2.08 3.77 -7.18
C ARG A 263 -0.84 4.06 -7.99
N LEU A 264 0.35 3.91 -7.42
CA LEU A 264 1.61 4.10 -8.16
C LEU A 264 1.72 3.13 -9.33
N ARG A 265 1.37 1.85 -9.13
CA ARG A 265 1.34 0.83 -10.19
C ARG A 265 0.37 1.21 -11.32
N LEU A 266 -0.79 1.75 -10.98
CA LEU A 266 -1.76 2.27 -11.95
C LEU A 266 -1.19 3.47 -12.74
N ILE A 267 -0.58 4.44 -12.07
CA ILE A 267 0.04 5.60 -12.72
C ILE A 267 1.17 5.16 -13.65
N ASN A 268 2.03 4.25 -13.21
CA ASN A 268 3.11 3.71 -14.03
C ASN A 268 2.57 2.95 -15.25
N ALA A 269 1.49 2.18 -15.08
CA ALA A 269 0.84 1.53 -16.20
C ALA A 269 0.26 2.53 -17.22
N GLN A 270 -0.30 3.66 -16.75
CA GLN A 270 -0.73 4.77 -17.63
C GLN A 270 0.44 5.34 -18.43
N ILE A 271 1.55 5.68 -17.76
CA ILE A 271 2.75 6.22 -18.42
C ILE A 271 3.28 5.23 -19.47
N ILE A 272 3.43 3.97 -19.10
CA ILE A 272 3.94 2.92 -19.99
C ILE A 272 3.02 2.74 -21.21
N PHE A 273 1.70 2.75 -21.01
CA PHE A 273 0.72 2.62 -22.08
C PHE A 273 0.78 3.79 -23.06
N TYR A 274 0.69 5.04 -22.56
CA TYR A 274 0.70 6.23 -23.41
C TYR A 274 2.03 6.39 -24.15
N LYS A 275 3.16 6.23 -23.44
CA LYS A 275 4.48 6.27 -24.06
C LYS A 275 4.65 5.22 -25.15
N SER A 276 4.21 4.00 -24.90
CA SER A 276 4.27 2.93 -25.92
C SER A 276 3.34 3.22 -27.10
N SER A 277 2.16 3.79 -26.84
CA SER A 277 1.18 4.10 -27.89
C SER A 277 1.68 5.22 -28.80
N GLU A 278 2.27 6.27 -28.23
CA GLU A 278 2.88 7.36 -29.00
C GLU A 278 4.07 6.87 -29.84
N GLN A 279 4.97 6.08 -29.24
CA GLN A 279 6.11 5.50 -29.96
C GLN A 279 5.67 4.60 -31.12
N VAL A 280 4.71 3.71 -30.89
CA VAL A 280 4.18 2.82 -31.93
C VAL A 280 3.47 3.63 -33.00
N SER A 281 2.67 4.65 -32.63
CA SER A 281 2.02 5.53 -33.59
C SER A 281 3.04 6.23 -34.49
N GLN A 282 4.10 6.82 -33.93
CA GLN A 282 5.14 7.52 -34.70
C GLN A 282 5.89 6.59 -35.66
N MET A 283 6.20 5.38 -35.19
CA MET A 283 6.81 4.34 -36.03
C MET A 283 5.89 3.94 -37.19
N LEU A 284 4.60 3.71 -36.92
CA LEU A 284 3.61 3.39 -37.96
C LEU A 284 3.46 4.54 -38.96
N ASP A 285 3.39 5.79 -38.49
CA ASP A 285 3.32 6.98 -39.37
C ASP A 285 4.56 7.11 -40.27
N THR A 286 5.71 6.63 -39.81
CA THR A 286 6.97 6.63 -40.57
C THR A 286 6.98 5.53 -41.62
N LEU A 287 6.62 4.30 -41.23
CA LEU A 287 6.52 3.18 -42.16
C LEU A 287 5.44 3.41 -43.23
N GLU A 288 4.29 4.00 -42.87
CA GLU A 288 3.26 4.35 -43.83
C GLU A 288 3.80 5.30 -44.91
N ARG A 289 4.53 6.36 -44.50
CA ARG A 289 5.17 7.29 -45.43
C ARG A 289 6.19 6.58 -46.32
N GLU A 290 7.06 5.75 -45.74
CA GLU A 290 8.08 5.01 -46.48
C GLU A 290 7.48 4.02 -47.50
N TYR A 291 6.39 3.33 -47.15
CA TYR A 291 5.75 2.36 -48.04
C TYR A 291 4.88 3.01 -49.12
N ARG A 292 4.29 4.18 -48.83
CA ARG A 292 3.50 4.95 -49.81
C ARG A 292 4.35 5.78 -50.75
N THR A 293 5.60 6.07 -50.40
CA THR A 293 6.47 6.81 -51.31
C THR A 293 6.65 5.98 -52.58
N VAL A 294 6.03 6.44 -53.66
CA VAL A 294 6.26 5.93 -55.01
C VAL A 294 7.63 6.44 -55.41
N GLU A 295 8.66 5.80 -54.88
CA GLU A 295 9.98 5.93 -55.46
C GLU A 295 9.98 5.09 -56.72
N ASP A 296 10.30 5.71 -57.86
CA ASP A 296 10.61 5.01 -59.11
C ASP A 296 11.85 4.15 -58.87
N ILE A 297 11.59 2.98 -58.27
CA ILE A 297 12.51 1.86 -58.12
C ILE A 297 13.25 1.71 -59.44
N HIS A 298 12.49 1.74 -60.54
CA HIS A 298 13.03 1.62 -61.87
C HIS A 298 14.00 2.75 -62.27
N GLU A 299 13.68 4.03 -62.06
CA GLU A 299 14.53 5.15 -62.46
C GLU A 299 15.85 5.19 -61.67
N LYS A 300 15.81 4.87 -60.37
CA LYS A 300 17.03 4.74 -59.55
C LYS A 300 17.87 3.52 -59.93
N LEU A 301 17.24 2.46 -60.47
CA LEU A 301 17.91 1.19 -60.78
C LEU A 301 18.47 1.12 -62.21
N LYS A 302 18.12 2.03 -63.12
CA LYS A 302 18.68 2.10 -64.50
C LYS A 302 20.20 2.18 -64.58
N ILE A 303 20.87 2.57 -63.50
CA ILE A 303 22.33 2.76 -63.42
C ILE A 303 23.05 1.42 -63.10
N TYR A 304 22.33 0.42 -62.62
CA TYR A 304 22.89 -0.85 -62.14
C TYR A 304 22.70 -1.98 -63.16
N ASN A 305 23.55 -3.00 -63.09
CA ASN A 305 23.35 -4.22 -63.87
C ASN A 305 22.27 -5.12 -63.24
N ASP A 306 21.73 -6.07 -64.01
CA ASP A 306 20.58 -6.89 -63.58
C ASP A 306 20.87 -7.71 -62.30
N ASP A 307 22.11 -8.19 -62.10
CA ASP A 307 22.51 -8.95 -60.90
C ASP A 307 22.57 -8.05 -59.65
N GLU A 308 23.08 -6.82 -59.79
CA GLU A 308 23.09 -5.80 -58.73
C GLU A 308 21.67 -5.38 -58.35
N ILE A 309 20.80 -5.18 -59.35
CA ILE A 309 19.39 -4.84 -59.13
C ILE A 309 18.70 -5.98 -58.36
N GLN A 310 18.88 -7.22 -58.81
CA GLN A 310 18.28 -8.39 -58.15
C GLN A 310 18.68 -8.47 -56.68
N LYS A 311 19.97 -8.23 -56.38
CA LYS A 311 20.47 -8.22 -55.01
C LYS A 311 19.86 -7.08 -54.17
N ILE A 312 19.83 -5.86 -54.69
CA ILE A 312 19.25 -4.70 -53.97
C ILE A 312 17.78 -4.94 -53.64
N LEU A 313 17.01 -5.50 -54.59
CA LEU A 313 15.60 -5.80 -54.39
C LEU A 313 15.38 -6.94 -53.37
N ALA A 314 16.23 -7.97 -53.40
CA ALA A 314 16.18 -9.05 -52.41
C ALA A 314 16.48 -8.55 -51.00
N ASP A 315 17.55 -7.75 -50.83
CA ASP A 315 17.90 -7.12 -49.55
C ASP A 315 16.76 -6.20 -49.05
N ARG A 316 16.12 -5.46 -49.96
CA ARG A 316 14.98 -4.59 -49.62
C ARG A 316 13.74 -5.38 -49.22
N LEU A 317 13.50 -6.54 -49.85
CA LEU A 317 12.40 -7.44 -49.51
C LEU A 317 12.58 -8.02 -48.10
N GLU A 318 13.80 -8.47 -47.77
CA GLU A 318 14.15 -8.94 -46.43
C GLU A 318 13.92 -7.84 -45.39
N GLN A 319 14.42 -6.62 -45.65
CA GLN A 319 14.19 -5.46 -44.78
C GLN A 319 12.69 -5.16 -44.58
N LEU A 320 11.86 -5.29 -45.62
CA LEU A 320 10.40 -5.11 -45.51
C LEU A 320 9.76 -6.17 -44.61
N ASP A 321 10.17 -7.43 -44.72
CA ASP A 321 9.66 -8.52 -43.88
C ASP A 321 10.12 -8.34 -42.41
N GLU A 322 11.37 -7.96 -42.17
CA GLU A 322 11.86 -7.62 -40.83
C GLU A 322 11.10 -6.46 -40.19
N ASN A 323 10.89 -5.37 -40.95
CA ASN A 323 10.11 -4.23 -40.50
C ASN A 323 8.68 -4.64 -40.16
N LYS A 324 8.04 -5.50 -40.96
CA LYS A 324 6.72 -6.07 -40.67
C LYS A 324 6.69 -6.80 -39.35
N HIS A 325 7.63 -7.72 -39.14
CA HIS A 325 7.73 -8.46 -37.89
C HIS A 325 7.93 -7.52 -36.69
N SER A 326 8.78 -6.50 -36.83
CA SER A 326 9.08 -5.52 -35.80
C SER A 326 7.84 -4.70 -35.42
N PHE A 327 7.13 -4.10 -36.39
CA PHE A 327 6.00 -3.25 -36.06
C PHE A 327 4.80 -4.03 -35.50
N LEU A 328 4.55 -5.25 -35.99
CA LEU A 328 3.49 -6.13 -35.46
C LEU A 328 3.78 -6.53 -34.02
N ARG A 329 5.05 -6.83 -33.70
CA ARG A 329 5.49 -7.09 -32.33
C ARG A 329 5.27 -5.88 -31.44
N ALA A 330 5.65 -4.69 -31.90
CA ALA A 330 5.47 -3.45 -31.14
C ALA A 330 3.98 -3.16 -30.86
N CYS A 331 3.10 -3.36 -31.84
CA CYS A 331 1.66 -3.23 -31.66
C CYS A 331 1.08 -4.26 -30.68
N THR A 332 1.57 -5.50 -30.72
CA THR A 332 1.20 -6.54 -29.75
C THR A 332 1.59 -6.14 -28.34
N VAL A 333 2.81 -5.62 -28.14
CA VAL A 333 3.26 -5.11 -26.83
C VAL A 333 2.41 -3.91 -26.38
N ALA A 334 2.03 -3.00 -27.28
CA ALA A 334 1.14 -1.88 -26.93
C ALA A 334 -0.25 -2.35 -26.47
N ARG A 335 -0.82 -3.39 -27.10
CA ARG A 335 -2.07 -4.02 -26.64
C ARG A 335 -1.93 -4.64 -25.25
N GLN A 336 -0.86 -5.40 -25.00
CA GLN A 336 -0.58 -5.97 -23.68
C GLN A 336 -0.45 -4.89 -22.59
N LYS A 337 0.16 -3.74 -22.91
CA LYS A 337 0.27 -2.60 -22.00
C LYS A 337 -1.09 -1.97 -21.69
N SER A 338 -1.99 -1.91 -22.67
CA SER A 338 -3.40 -1.52 -22.47
C SER A 338 -4.10 -2.47 -21.49
N ASP A 339 -3.95 -3.78 -21.67
CA ASP A 339 -4.56 -4.78 -20.78
C ASP A 339 -4.02 -4.67 -19.36
N LEU A 340 -2.71 -4.45 -19.21
CA LEU A 340 -2.07 -4.23 -17.92
C LEU A 340 -2.59 -2.97 -17.24
N PHE A 341 -2.74 -1.87 -17.99
CA PHE A 341 -3.35 -0.64 -17.49
C PHE A 341 -4.78 -0.89 -16.99
N HIS A 342 -5.61 -1.54 -17.81
CA HIS A 342 -6.98 -1.88 -17.43
C HIS A 342 -7.03 -2.74 -16.14
N LYS A 343 -6.15 -3.75 -16.04
CA LYS A 343 -6.02 -4.60 -14.84
C LYS A 343 -5.72 -3.79 -13.57
N TYR A 344 -4.79 -2.85 -13.62
CA TYR A 344 -4.48 -2.01 -12.46
C TYR A 344 -5.60 -1.03 -12.13
N ALA A 345 -6.35 -0.58 -13.12
CA ALA A 345 -7.51 0.29 -12.90
C ALA A 345 -8.62 -0.44 -12.15
N LEU A 346 -8.93 -1.69 -12.54
CA LEU A 346 -9.89 -2.54 -11.82
C LEU A 346 -9.48 -2.73 -10.35
N ARG A 347 -8.20 -3.00 -10.09
CA ARG A 347 -7.69 -3.16 -8.72
C ARG A 347 -7.83 -1.89 -7.88
N ASN A 348 -7.58 -0.73 -8.45
CA ASN A 348 -7.75 0.55 -7.74
C ASN A 348 -9.22 0.91 -7.52
N ALA A 349 -10.11 0.51 -8.42
CA ALA A 349 -11.54 0.76 -8.32
C ALA A 349 -12.24 -0.13 -7.27
N ALA A 350 -11.62 -1.24 -6.84
CA ALA A 350 -12.23 -2.24 -5.96
C ALA A 350 -12.79 -1.68 -4.63
N ASN A 351 -12.23 -0.57 -4.15
CA ASN A 351 -12.62 0.06 -2.88
C ASN A 351 -13.53 1.29 -3.06
N LEU A 352 -13.92 1.63 -4.29
CA LEU A 352 -14.81 2.76 -4.56
C LEU A 352 -16.27 2.38 -4.30
N ILE A 353 -17.06 3.35 -3.81
CA ILE A 353 -18.51 3.19 -3.61
C ILE A 353 -19.24 3.00 -4.95
N LYS A 354 -18.74 3.61 -6.04
CA LYS A 354 -19.31 3.51 -7.39
C LYS A 354 -18.19 3.30 -8.43
N PRO A 355 -17.64 2.07 -8.55
CA PRO A 355 -16.51 1.80 -9.43
C PRO A 355 -16.86 2.01 -10.91
N GLU A 356 -18.11 1.78 -11.33
CA GLU A 356 -18.53 1.89 -12.73
C GLU A 356 -18.46 3.32 -13.27
N ALA A 357 -18.67 4.32 -12.40
CA ALA A 357 -18.56 5.73 -12.77
C ALA A 357 -17.12 6.11 -13.17
N TYR A 358 -16.13 5.38 -12.64
CA TYR A 358 -14.72 5.53 -12.95
C TYR A 358 -14.27 4.63 -14.11
N LEU A 359 -14.69 3.36 -14.11
CA LEU A 359 -14.22 2.35 -15.06
C LEU A 359 -14.75 2.56 -16.48
N LYS A 360 -16.02 2.93 -16.65
CA LYS A 360 -16.62 3.07 -18.00
C LYS A 360 -15.93 4.14 -18.85
N PRO A 361 -15.72 5.39 -18.37
CA PRO A 361 -15.00 6.39 -19.16
C PRO A 361 -13.55 5.98 -19.47
N LEU A 362 -12.92 5.22 -18.56
CA LEU A 362 -11.57 4.72 -18.76
C LEU A 362 -11.50 3.68 -19.87
N GLU A 363 -12.37 2.67 -19.81
CA GLU A 363 -12.47 1.64 -20.84
C GLU A 363 -12.68 2.26 -22.21
N GLN A 364 -13.54 3.27 -22.31
CA GLN A 364 -13.76 3.99 -23.55
C GLN A 364 -12.50 4.71 -24.05
N LYS A 365 -11.73 5.37 -23.16
CA LYS A 365 -10.47 6.03 -23.52
C LYS A 365 -9.41 5.05 -24.00
N ILE A 366 -9.21 3.95 -23.25
CA ILE A 366 -8.27 2.88 -23.62
C ILE A 366 -8.66 2.33 -25.00
N LYS A 367 -9.95 1.98 -25.17
CA LYS A 367 -10.48 1.46 -26.43
C LYS A 367 -10.28 2.43 -27.59
N ASN A 368 -10.47 3.72 -27.38
CA ASN A 368 -10.26 4.74 -28.43
C ASN A 368 -8.81 4.73 -28.92
N VAL A 369 -7.83 4.79 -28.01
CA VAL A 369 -6.40 4.76 -28.37
C VAL A 369 -6.03 3.44 -29.06
N SER A 370 -6.48 2.30 -28.53
CA SER A 370 -6.24 1.00 -29.13
C SER A 370 -6.86 0.87 -30.53
N THR A 371 -8.03 1.47 -30.76
CA THR A 371 -8.70 1.47 -32.08
C THR A 371 -7.92 2.33 -33.08
N ILE A 372 -7.44 3.50 -32.67
CA ILE A 372 -6.60 4.36 -33.52
C ILE A 372 -5.33 3.60 -33.93
N LEU A 373 -4.64 2.97 -32.98
CA LEU A 373 -3.45 2.15 -33.27
C LEU A 373 -3.77 0.97 -34.19
N LYS A 374 -4.91 0.29 -33.99
CA LYS A 374 -5.31 -0.81 -34.87
C LYS A 374 -5.54 -0.34 -36.30
N ASN A 375 -6.24 0.78 -36.49
CA ASN A 375 -6.48 1.33 -37.82
C ASN A 375 -5.16 1.75 -38.51
N LYS A 376 -4.21 2.33 -37.77
CA LYS A 376 -2.87 2.62 -38.29
C LYS A 376 -2.09 1.37 -38.65
N GLU A 377 -2.11 0.34 -37.80
CA GLU A 377 -1.50 -0.97 -38.09
C GLU A 377 -2.06 -1.56 -39.38
N ASP A 378 -3.38 -1.55 -39.57
CA ASP A 378 -4.03 -2.07 -40.77
C ASP A 378 -3.66 -1.26 -42.02
N THR A 379 -3.54 0.06 -41.87
CA THR A 379 -3.12 0.96 -42.96
C THR A 379 -1.68 0.68 -43.40
N VAL A 380 -0.75 0.57 -42.44
CA VAL A 380 0.65 0.22 -42.71
C VAL A 380 0.76 -1.18 -43.30
N LEU A 381 -0.01 -2.15 -42.80
CA LEU A 381 -0.07 -3.50 -43.37
C LEU A 381 -0.50 -3.47 -44.84
N ASN A 382 -1.52 -2.71 -45.19
CA ASN A 382 -1.97 -2.60 -46.58
C ASN A 382 -0.89 -1.97 -47.48
N ALA A 383 -0.24 -0.89 -47.02
CA ALA A 383 0.87 -0.27 -47.73
C ALA A 383 2.06 -1.24 -47.89
N TRP A 384 2.35 -2.03 -46.86
CA TRP A 384 3.36 -3.09 -46.91
C TRP A 384 3.03 -4.16 -47.96
N HIS A 385 1.79 -4.66 -48.02
CA HIS A 385 1.38 -5.66 -49.01
C HIS A 385 1.57 -5.13 -50.44
N HIS A 386 1.18 -3.89 -50.68
CA HIS A 386 1.35 -3.24 -51.98
C HIS A 386 2.83 -3.10 -52.35
N ARG A 387 3.66 -2.61 -51.41
CA ARG A 387 5.10 -2.44 -51.66
C ARG A 387 5.82 -3.76 -51.90
N LYS A 388 5.47 -4.81 -51.14
CA LYS A 388 5.99 -6.17 -51.34
C LYS A 388 5.64 -6.71 -52.71
N LYS A 389 4.36 -6.60 -53.11
CA LYS A 389 3.89 -7.04 -54.43
C LYS A 389 4.71 -6.42 -55.56
N ILE A 390 4.92 -5.09 -55.52
CA ILE A 390 5.73 -4.39 -56.53
C ILE A 390 7.16 -4.96 -56.60
N ILE A 391 7.82 -5.17 -55.46
CA ILE A 391 9.19 -5.71 -55.44
C ILE A 391 9.23 -7.15 -55.96
N ASP A 392 8.26 -7.99 -55.58
CA ASP A 392 8.14 -9.37 -56.05
C ASP A 392 7.95 -9.41 -57.58
N GLU A 393 7.12 -8.52 -58.13
CA GLU A 393 6.92 -8.37 -59.59
C GLU A 393 8.22 -7.94 -60.30
N TYR A 394 8.99 -6.99 -59.74
CA TYR A 394 10.29 -6.61 -60.29
C TYR A 394 11.31 -7.76 -60.26
N LEU A 395 11.36 -8.54 -59.17
CA LEU A 395 12.25 -9.70 -59.07
C LEU A 395 11.89 -10.79 -60.10
N GLN A 396 10.59 -11.00 -60.35
CA GLN A 396 10.12 -11.89 -61.39
C GLN A 396 10.49 -11.38 -62.78
N TYR A 397 10.32 -10.08 -63.04
CA TYR A 397 10.71 -9.46 -64.30
C TYR A 397 12.20 -9.66 -64.61
N ILE A 398 13.09 -9.38 -63.66
CA ILE A 398 14.54 -9.55 -63.86
C ILE A 398 14.89 -11.02 -64.10
N SER A 399 14.26 -11.93 -63.36
CA SER A 399 14.45 -13.37 -63.55
C SER A 399 14.00 -13.82 -64.95
N PHE A 400 12.87 -13.29 -65.44
CA PHE A 400 12.34 -13.57 -66.76
C PHE A 400 13.26 -13.02 -67.87
N LYS A 401 13.72 -11.77 -67.73
CA LYS A 401 14.69 -11.14 -68.64
C LYS A 401 15.96 -11.97 -68.74
N ARG A 402 16.56 -12.34 -67.60
CA ARG A 402 17.78 -13.16 -67.57
C ARG A 402 17.60 -14.54 -68.21
N ASN A 403 16.43 -15.15 -68.03
CA ASN A 403 16.12 -16.42 -68.69
C ASN A 403 15.96 -16.25 -70.20
N THR A 404 15.37 -15.14 -70.65
CA THR A 404 15.25 -14.78 -72.06
C THR A 404 16.63 -14.57 -72.69
N ASP A 405 17.52 -13.84 -72.01
CA ASP A 405 18.90 -13.63 -72.47
C ASP A 405 19.65 -14.97 -72.60
N LYS A 406 19.48 -15.89 -71.65
CA LYS A 406 20.05 -17.25 -71.74
C LYS A 406 19.50 -18.04 -72.92
N VAL A 407 18.21 -17.91 -73.23
CA VAL A 407 17.61 -18.55 -74.40
C VAL A 407 18.20 -17.96 -75.69
N PHE A 408 18.41 -16.64 -75.74
CA PHE A 408 19.06 -16.01 -76.90
C PHE A 408 20.50 -16.48 -77.09
N VAL A 409 21.29 -16.50 -76.03
CA VAL A 409 22.66 -17.05 -76.07
C VAL A 409 22.65 -18.52 -76.50
N TRP A 410 21.75 -19.34 -75.96
CA TRP A 410 21.64 -20.75 -76.36
C TRP A 410 21.29 -20.91 -77.83
N ILE A 411 20.36 -20.10 -78.36
CA ILE A 411 20.02 -20.08 -79.78
C ILE A 411 21.25 -19.71 -80.61
N ASP A 412 21.97 -18.65 -80.22
CA ASP A 412 23.18 -18.16 -80.93
C ASP A 412 24.36 -19.13 -80.86
N GLU A 413 24.42 -20.01 -79.85
CA GLU A 413 25.47 -21.03 -79.73
C GLU A 413 25.18 -22.29 -80.57
N HIS A 414 23.91 -22.53 -80.94
CA HIS A 414 23.49 -23.76 -81.60
C HIS A 414 22.95 -23.54 -83.02
N ASP A 415 22.69 -22.30 -83.42
CA ASP A 415 22.15 -21.94 -84.74
C ASP A 415 23.05 -22.44 -85.88
N GLU A 416 24.38 -22.24 -85.80
CA GLU A 416 25.34 -22.71 -86.82
C GLU A 416 25.28 -24.23 -87.00
N CYS A 417 25.08 -25.00 -85.92
CA CYS A 417 24.96 -26.46 -85.98
C CYS A 417 23.65 -26.91 -86.64
N PHE A 418 22.55 -26.20 -86.37
CA PHE A 418 21.26 -26.47 -87.02
C PHE A 418 21.26 -26.08 -88.49
N VAL A 419 21.85 -24.93 -88.85
CA VAL A 419 22.00 -24.47 -90.24
C VAL A 419 22.86 -25.45 -91.04
N SER A 420 24.02 -25.84 -90.50
CA SER A 420 24.89 -26.85 -91.14
C SER A 420 24.15 -28.17 -91.41
N LYS A 421 23.28 -28.59 -90.49
CA LYS A 421 22.50 -29.83 -90.62
C LYS A 421 21.34 -29.71 -91.61
N LEU A 422 20.78 -28.52 -91.79
CA LEU A 422 19.76 -28.23 -92.81
C LEU A 422 20.38 -28.18 -94.21
N GLU A 423 21.58 -27.61 -94.34
CA GLU A 423 22.39 -27.64 -95.56
C GLU A 423 22.76 -29.07 -95.97
N GLU A 424 23.17 -29.94 -95.02
CA GLU A 424 23.45 -31.35 -95.28
C GLU A 424 22.23 -32.15 -95.80
N LEU A 425 21.01 -31.67 -95.53
CA LEU A 425 19.76 -32.32 -95.93
C LEU A 425 19.11 -31.69 -97.17
N ASP A 426 19.75 -30.68 -97.79
CA ASP A 426 19.24 -29.91 -98.94
C ASP A 426 17.86 -29.25 -98.66
N ILE A 427 17.64 -28.84 -97.40
CA ILE A 427 16.41 -28.15 -96.95
C ILE A 427 16.73 -26.66 -96.82
N ASN A 428 15.90 -25.80 -97.44
CA ASN A 428 16.08 -24.34 -97.38
C ASN A 428 16.07 -23.83 -95.92
N ASP A 429 17.11 -23.11 -95.51
CA ASP A 429 17.33 -22.62 -94.15
C ASP A 429 16.54 -21.34 -93.82
N ASP A 430 16.06 -20.62 -94.84
CA ASP A 430 15.28 -19.39 -94.75
C ASP A 430 14.11 -19.51 -93.75
N GLY A 431 13.39 -20.64 -93.78
CA GLY A 431 12.23 -20.88 -92.92
C GLY A 431 12.60 -21.07 -91.43
N TYR A 432 13.78 -21.63 -91.15
CA TYR A 432 14.29 -21.78 -89.79
C TYR A 432 14.78 -20.43 -89.25
N MET A 433 15.52 -19.66 -90.05
CA MET A 433 16.01 -18.34 -89.67
C MET A 433 14.87 -17.34 -89.46
N ASP A 434 13.80 -17.43 -90.26
CA ASP A 434 12.58 -16.65 -90.06
C ASP A 434 11.84 -17.03 -88.77
N PHE A 435 11.77 -18.33 -88.44
CA PHE A 435 11.23 -18.81 -87.17
C PHE A 435 12.04 -18.29 -85.97
N VAL A 436 13.37 -18.39 -86.00
CA VAL A 436 14.25 -17.89 -84.93
C VAL A 436 14.10 -16.37 -84.76
N ARG A 437 14.06 -15.61 -85.86
CA ARG A 437 13.85 -14.15 -85.82
C ARG A 437 12.46 -13.80 -85.25
N ALA A 438 11.42 -14.56 -85.61
CA ALA A 438 10.08 -14.38 -85.07
C ALA A 438 10.01 -14.71 -83.57
N LEU A 439 10.67 -15.78 -83.13
CA LEU A 439 10.76 -16.18 -81.72
C LEU A 439 11.49 -15.14 -80.88
N LYS A 440 12.65 -14.65 -81.33
CA LYS A 440 13.38 -13.57 -80.66
C LYS A 440 12.54 -12.32 -80.49
N LYS A 441 11.88 -11.88 -81.57
CA LYS A 441 10.98 -10.72 -81.55
C LYS A 441 9.79 -10.91 -80.63
N GLN A 442 9.21 -12.11 -80.55
CA GLN A 442 8.12 -12.41 -79.62
C GLN A 442 8.58 -12.35 -78.17
N LEU A 443 9.74 -12.94 -77.85
CA LEU A 443 10.29 -12.92 -76.50
C LEU A 443 10.65 -11.49 -76.06
N GLU A 444 11.29 -10.69 -76.91
CA GLU A 444 11.56 -9.27 -76.67
C GLU A 444 10.26 -8.48 -76.45
N SER A 445 9.24 -8.72 -77.28
CA SER A 445 7.94 -8.08 -77.13
C SER A 445 7.25 -8.45 -75.82
N VAL A 446 7.40 -9.68 -75.32
CA VAL A 446 6.85 -10.10 -74.04
C VAL A 446 7.58 -9.40 -72.89
N VAL A 447 8.92 -9.31 -72.93
CA VAL A 447 9.72 -8.57 -71.94
C VAL A 447 9.28 -7.09 -71.88
N ILE A 448 9.10 -6.44 -73.03
CA ILE A 448 8.66 -5.04 -73.11
C ILE A 448 7.21 -4.89 -72.61
N SER A 449 6.30 -5.80 -72.98
CA SER A 449 4.91 -5.73 -72.52
C SER A 449 4.75 -5.93 -71.02
N PHE A 450 5.54 -6.83 -70.43
CA PHE A 450 5.58 -7.03 -68.97
C PHE A 450 6.11 -5.79 -68.26
N TYR A 451 7.02 -5.07 -68.92
CA TYR A 451 7.56 -3.81 -68.44
C TYR A 451 6.54 -2.65 -68.50
N GLU A 452 5.77 -2.54 -69.58
CA GLU A 452 4.80 -1.45 -69.77
C GLU A 452 3.50 -1.65 -68.98
N ILE A 453 3.00 -2.88 -68.86
CA ILE A 453 1.69 -3.18 -68.23
C ILE A 453 1.73 -3.09 -66.71
N ASP A 454 2.79 -3.58 -66.07
CA ASP A 454 2.86 -3.68 -64.60
C ASP A 454 3.61 -2.51 -63.93
N PHE A 455 4.41 -1.75 -64.67
CA PHE A 455 5.26 -0.69 -64.11
C PHE A 455 5.00 0.73 -64.62
N GLY A 456 3.98 0.93 -65.48
CA GLY A 456 3.43 2.23 -65.81
C GLY A 456 4.36 3.15 -66.60
N VAL A 457 4.51 2.86 -67.89
CA VAL A 457 4.82 3.88 -68.92
C VAL A 457 3.56 4.19 -69.70
#